data_AF-X0L2B1-F1
#
_entry.id   AF-X0L2B1-F1
#
_cell.length_a   1.000
_cell.length_b   1.000
_cell.length_c   1.000
_cell.angle_alpha   90.00
_cell.angle_beta   90.00
_cell.angle_gamma   90.00
#
_symmetry.space_group_name_H-M   'P 1'
#
loop_
_entity.id
_entity.type
_entity.pdbx_description
1 polymer ?
#
loop_
_entity_poly.entity_id
_entity_poly.type
_entity_poly.pdbx_seq_one_letter_code
_entity_poly.pdbx_strand_id
1 'polypeptide(L)'
;MDPTAQELSDIRKRISEIMADVSKEQQELDEIIQFINRIEQLDLQQMSGSASSARGKRNKAQVKSAKEEKEDYERRRAEKEESLGLMWRKIHELQEREKELTK
;
A
#
# COMPACT_ATOMS: atom_id res chain seq x y z
N MET A 1 -26.40 29.49 14.55
CA MET A 1 -25.46 28.35 14.43
C MET A 1 -24.14 28.84 14.98
N ASP A 2 -23.59 28.14 15.98
CA ASP A 2 -22.31 28.50 16.58
C ASP A 2 -21.20 28.15 15.57
N PRO A 3 -20.42 29.11 15.04
CA PRO A 3 -19.44 28.85 13.99
C PRO A 3 -18.45 27.75 14.37
N THR A 4 -18.09 27.64 15.65
CA THR A 4 -17.23 26.58 16.20
C THR A 4 -17.84 25.19 16.08
N ALA A 5 -19.17 25.05 16.25
CA ALA A 5 -19.85 23.77 16.15
C ALA A 5 -19.90 23.26 14.70
N GLN A 6 -20.07 24.18 13.73
CA GLN A 6 -20.03 23.84 12.31
C GLN A 6 -18.62 23.41 11.89
N GLU A 7 -17.58 24.16 12.31
CA GLU A 7 -16.18 23.82 12.02
C GLU A 7 -15.77 22.46 12.59
N LEU A 8 -16.21 22.12 13.81
CA LEU A 8 -15.98 20.80 14.41
C LEU A 8 -16.65 19.67 13.60
N SER A 9 -17.89 19.89 13.15
CA SER A 9 -18.60 18.93 12.30
C SER A 9 -17.86 18.68 10.99
N ASP A 10 -17.36 19.75 10.36
CA ASP A 10 -16.65 19.66 9.08
C ASP A 10 -15.29 18.95 9.24
N ILE A 11 -14.56 19.21 10.33
CA ILE A 11 -13.31 18.51 10.66
C ILE A 11 -13.57 17.01 10.84
N ARG A 12 -14.57 16.62 11.63
CA ARG A 12 -14.91 15.20 11.86
C ARG A 12 -15.33 14.48 10.60
N LYS A 13 -16.11 15.15 9.76
CA LYS A 13 -16.49 14.61 8.44
C LYS A 13 -15.23 14.39 7.59
N ARG A 14 -14.33 15.37 7.56
CA ARG A 14 -13.10 15.26 6.77
C ARG A 14 -12.17 14.15 7.26
N ILE A 15 -12.03 13.98 8.58
CA ILE A 15 -11.30 12.85 9.16
C ILE A 15 -11.91 11.53 8.72
N SER A 16 -13.24 11.41 8.78
CA SER A 16 -13.96 10.18 8.38
C SER A 16 -13.78 9.84 6.89
N GLU A 17 -13.82 10.85 6.02
CA GLU A 17 -13.51 10.69 4.59
C GLU A 17 -12.09 10.17 4.37
N ILE A 18 -11.08 10.80 5.01
CA ILE A 18 -9.68 10.38 4.87
C ILE A 18 -9.47 8.97 5.45
N MET A 19 -10.13 8.60 6.54
CA MET A 19 -10.05 7.23 7.08
C MET A 19 -10.62 6.17 6.14
N ALA A 20 -11.69 6.50 5.40
CA ALA A 20 -12.23 5.60 4.39
C ALA A 20 -11.22 5.39 3.24
N ASP A 21 -10.56 6.47 2.80
CA ASP A 21 -9.51 6.40 1.79
C ASP A 21 -8.29 5.61 2.30
N VAL A 22 -7.86 5.83 3.55
CA VAL A 22 -6.80 5.04 4.20
C VAL A 22 -7.12 3.55 4.20
N SER A 23 -8.37 3.17 4.54
CA SER A 23 -8.77 1.77 4.53
C SER A 23 -8.66 1.15 3.14
N LYS A 24 -8.99 1.90 2.08
CA LYS A 24 -8.89 1.43 0.71
C LYS A 24 -7.43 1.29 0.28
N GLU A 25 -6.61 2.30 0.55
CA GLU A 25 -5.17 2.29 0.26
C GLU A 25 -4.44 1.16 1.00
N GLN A 26 -4.84 0.87 2.24
CA GLN A 26 -4.30 -0.26 3.01
C GLN A 26 -4.65 -1.62 2.38
N GLN A 27 -5.87 -1.79 1.86
CA GLN A 27 -6.26 -3.01 1.15
C GLN A 27 -5.39 -3.21 -0.11
N GLU A 28 -5.18 -2.15 -0.90
CA GLU A 28 -4.32 -2.20 -2.08
C GLU A 28 -2.86 -2.52 -1.72
N LEU A 29 -2.35 -1.98 -0.61
CA LEU A 29 -1.01 -2.29 -0.09
C LEU A 29 -0.91 -3.78 0.32
N ASP A 30 -1.91 -4.30 1.03
CA ASP A 30 -1.94 -5.70 1.44
C ASP A 30 -1.95 -6.65 0.23
N GLU A 31 -2.68 -6.30 -0.83
CA GLU A 31 -2.68 -7.04 -2.10
C GLU A 31 -1.30 -7.05 -2.77
N ILE A 32 -0.62 -5.90 -2.80
CA ILE A 32 0.75 -5.77 -3.34
C ILE A 32 1.73 -6.65 -2.55
N ILE A 33 1.66 -6.62 -1.22
CA ILE A 33 2.51 -7.44 -0.34
C ILE A 33 2.25 -8.93 -0.58
N GLN A 34 0.98 -9.34 -0.68
CA GLN A 34 0.64 -10.72 -1.00
C GLN A 34 1.21 -11.15 -2.36
N PHE A 35 1.18 -10.27 -3.36
CA PHE A 35 1.74 -10.58 -4.67
C PHE A 35 3.26 -10.75 -4.65
N ILE A 36 3.98 -9.86 -3.97
CA ILE A 36 5.44 -9.97 -3.78
C ILE A 36 5.78 -11.30 -3.11
N ASN A 37 5.08 -11.65 -2.02
CA ASN A 37 5.29 -12.92 -1.30
C ASN A 37 5.05 -14.15 -2.20
N ARG A 38 4.07 -14.10 -3.09
CA ARG A 38 3.81 -15.20 -4.06
C ARG A 38 4.94 -15.33 -5.07
N ILE A 39 5.49 -14.23 -5.59
CA ILE A 39 6.64 -14.28 -6.50
C ILE A 39 7.84 -14.96 -5.82
N GLU A 40 8.14 -14.58 -4.58
CA GLU A 40 9.26 -15.15 -3.82
C GLU A 40 9.08 -16.66 -3.57
N GLN A 41 7.86 -17.09 -3.24
CA GLN A 41 7.55 -18.52 -3.07
C GLN A 41 7.73 -19.32 -4.36
N LEU A 42 7.31 -18.77 -5.51
CA LEU A 42 7.48 -19.42 -6.81
C LEU A 42 8.96 -19.53 -7.19
N ASP A 43 9.77 -18.50 -6.91
CA ASP A 43 11.21 -18.53 -7.17
C ASP A 43 11.91 -19.60 -6.32
N LEU A 44 11.58 -19.68 -5.02
CA LEU A 44 12.08 -20.72 -4.12
C LEU A 44 11.69 -22.14 -4.57
N GLN A 45 10.46 -22.34 -5.03
CA GLN A 45 10.00 -23.62 -5.57
C GLN A 45 10.76 -24.01 -6.85
N GLN A 46 11.00 -23.07 -7.76
CA GLN A 46 11.80 -23.33 -8.96
C GLN A 46 13.26 -23.68 -8.61
N MET A 47 13.88 -22.99 -7.64
CA MET A 47 15.24 -23.30 -7.20
C MET A 47 15.35 -24.68 -6.54
N SER A 48 14.38 -25.05 -5.68
CA SER A 48 14.35 -26.37 -5.04
C SER A 48 14.10 -27.52 -6.02
N GLY A 49 13.29 -27.31 -7.06
CA GLY A 49 13.03 -28.30 -8.12
C GLY A 49 14.17 -28.42 -9.15
N SER A 50 14.99 -27.38 -9.32
CA SER A 50 16.03 -27.32 -10.35
C SER A 50 17.31 -28.11 -10.03
N ALA A 51 17.43 -28.69 -8.82
CA ALA A 51 18.54 -29.58 -8.49
C ALA A 51 18.51 -30.92 -9.25
N SER A 52 17.40 -31.29 -9.91
CA SER A 52 17.24 -32.60 -10.58
C SER A 52 17.02 -32.57 -12.11
N SER A 53 16.97 -31.42 -12.78
CA SER A 53 16.70 -31.42 -14.23
C SER A 53 17.38 -30.29 -14.99
N ALA A 54 18.70 -30.37 -15.07
CA ALA A 54 19.48 -29.63 -16.06
C ALA A 54 19.28 -30.25 -17.47
N ARG A 55 18.11 -30.06 -18.09
CA ARG A 55 17.95 -30.25 -19.54
C ARG A 55 16.64 -29.64 -20.04
N GLY A 56 16.78 -28.48 -20.68
CA GLY A 56 15.80 -27.99 -21.64
C GLY A 56 14.92 -26.86 -21.12
N LYS A 57 15.28 -25.63 -21.50
CA LYS A 57 14.50 -24.83 -22.46
C LYS A 57 15.07 -23.40 -22.52
N ARG A 58 15.97 -23.18 -23.48
CA ARG A 58 16.05 -21.87 -24.15
C ARG A 58 14.85 -21.79 -25.08
N ASN A 59 13.87 -20.97 -24.71
CA ASN A 59 12.92 -20.28 -25.59
C ASN A 59 11.79 -19.79 -24.69
N LYS A 60 11.69 -18.46 -24.51
CA LYS A 60 10.42 -17.72 -24.58
C LYS A 60 10.69 -16.22 -24.46
N ALA A 61 9.83 -15.49 -25.15
CA ALA A 61 9.82 -14.05 -25.39
C ALA A 61 9.97 -13.20 -24.12
N GLN A 62 10.24 -11.91 -24.30
CA GLN A 62 10.27 -10.84 -23.29
C GLN A 62 8.98 -10.79 -22.44
N VAL A 63 8.79 -11.75 -21.56
CA VAL A 63 7.99 -11.64 -20.35
C VAL A 63 8.94 -11.03 -19.34
N LYS A 64 8.53 -9.95 -18.66
CA LYS A 64 9.34 -9.37 -17.57
C LYS A 64 9.81 -10.51 -16.67
N SER A 65 11.10 -10.53 -16.35
CA SER A 65 11.61 -11.54 -15.44
C SER A 65 10.89 -11.40 -14.10
N ALA A 66 10.73 -12.50 -13.35
CA ALA A 66 10.12 -12.46 -12.02
C ALA A 66 10.79 -11.41 -11.11
N LYS A 67 12.09 -11.14 -11.34
CA LYS A 67 12.84 -10.08 -10.69
C LYS A 67 12.38 -8.67 -11.08
N GLU A 68 12.23 -8.39 -12.38
CA GLU A 68 11.73 -7.09 -12.87
C GLU A 68 10.28 -6.84 -12.41
N GLU A 69 9.45 -7.88 -12.38
CA GLU A 69 8.09 -7.79 -11.85
C GLU A 69 8.12 -7.49 -10.34
N LYS A 70 8.93 -8.20 -9.55
CA LYS A 70 9.11 -7.94 -8.12
C LYS A 70 9.57 -6.49 -7.85
N GLU A 71 10.57 -5.99 -8.57
CA GLU A 71 11.07 -4.62 -8.42
C GLU A 71 9.97 -3.57 -8.69
N ASP A 72 9.12 -3.81 -9.69
CA ASP A 72 7.97 -2.93 -9.98
C ASP A 72 6.93 -2.93 -8.84
N TYR A 73 6.65 -4.09 -8.23
CA TYR A 73 5.73 -4.17 -7.09
C TYR A 73 6.34 -3.59 -5.81
N GLU A 74 7.65 -3.74 -5.59
CA GLU A 74 8.35 -3.08 -4.47
C GLU A 74 8.30 -1.56 -4.59
N ARG A 75 8.47 -1.01 -5.81
CA ARG A 75 8.30 0.43 -6.05
C ARG A 75 6.87 0.88 -5.72
N ARG A 76 5.86 0.17 -6.21
CA ARG A 76 4.44 0.47 -5.93
C ARG A 76 4.12 0.38 -4.45
N ARG A 77 4.70 -0.59 -3.73
CA ARG A 77 4.58 -0.72 -2.28
C ARG A 77 5.08 0.54 -1.58
N ALA A 78 6.28 1.01 -1.94
CA ALA A 78 6.87 2.20 -1.35
C ALA A 78 6.01 3.46 -1.61
N GLU A 79 5.52 3.63 -2.84
CA GLU A 79 4.60 4.73 -3.21
C GLU A 79 3.31 4.70 -2.37
N LYS A 80 2.75 3.51 -2.13
CA LYS A 80 1.55 3.33 -1.30
C LYS A 80 1.81 3.61 0.18
N GLU A 81 2.93 3.15 0.72
CA GLU A 81 3.34 3.42 2.10
C GLU A 81 3.55 4.93 2.34
N GLU A 82 4.15 5.64 1.37
CA GLU A 82 4.29 7.10 1.44
C GLU A 82 2.94 7.81 1.43
N SER A 83 2.05 7.42 0.50
CA SER A 83 0.69 7.96 0.39
C SER A 83 -0.08 7.80 1.72
N LEU A 84 -0.06 6.59 2.30
CA LEU A 84 -0.66 6.32 3.60
C LEU A 84 -0.07 7.19 4.71
N GLY A 85 1.26 7.36 4.73
CA GLY A 85 1.93 8.23 5.69
C GLY A 85 1.46 9.68 5.62
N LEU A 86 1.24 10.21 4.41
CA LEU A 86 0.71 11.56 4.20
C LEU A 86 -0.74 11.68 4.69
N MET A 87 -1.59 10.68 4.44
CA MET A 87 -2.97 10.66 4.93
C MET A 87 -3.03 10.64 6.47
N TRP A 88 -2.20 9.81 7.12
CA TRP A 88 -2.11 9.77 8.57
C TRP A 88 -1.64 11.08 9.18
N ARG A 89 -0.65 11.73 8.56
CA ARG A 89 -0.22 13.08 8.97
C ARG A 89 -1.39 14.06 8.88
N LYS A 90 -2.20 13.98 7.81
CA LYS A 90 -3.34 14.87 7.65
C LYS A 90 -4.44 14.63 8.68
N ILE A 91 -4.72 13.38 9.02
CA ILE A 91 -5.65 13.02 10.11
C ILE A 91 -5.16 13.63 11.43
N HIS A 92 -3.87 13.48 11.75
CA HIS A 92 -3.30 14.03 12.97
C HIS A 92 -3.43 15.56 13.04
N GLU A 93 -3.12 16.28 11.95
CA GLU A 93 -3.33 17.74 11.88
C GLU A 93 -4.78 18.14 12.16
N LEU A 94 -5.74 17.41 11.60
CA LEU A 94 -7.17 17.69 11.79
C LEU A 94 -7.61 17.39 13.23
N GLN A 95 -7.08 16.33 13.85
CA GLN A 95 -7.34 16.00 15.25
C GLN A 95 -6.76 17.05 16.21
N GLU A 96 -5.57 17.57 15.94
CA GLU A 96 -5.02 18.68 16.75
C GLU A 96 -5.86 19.94 16.63
N ARG A 97 -6.33 20.27 15.42
CA ARG A 97 -7.25 21.40 15.22
C ARG A 97 -8.59 21.18 15.93
N GLU A 98 -9.12 19.95 15.94
CA GLU A 98 -10.32 19.61 16.72
C GLU A 98 -10.09 19.89 18.21
N LYS A 99 -8.95 19.47 18.77
CA LYS A 99 -8.61 19.71 20.19
C LYS A 99 -8.52 21.20 20.51
N GLU A 100 -7.92 22.00 19.63
CA GLU A 100 -7.82 23.46 19.80
C GLU A 100 -9.20 24.13 19.85
N LEU A 101 -10.15 23.69 19.02
CA LEU A 101 -11.51 24.26 18.98
C LEU A 101 -12.40 23.81 20.14
N THR A 102 -12.05 22.72 20.82
CA THR A 102 -12.78 22.21 22.00
C THR A 102 -12.21 22.68 23.35
N LYS A 103 -11.08 23.39 23.33
CA LYS A 103 -10.46 24.01 24.51
C LYS A 103 -11.10 25.35 24.84
#